data_AF-A0AAJ7LT70-F1
#
_entry.id   AF-A0AAJ7LT70-F1
#
_cell.length_a   1.000
_cell.length_b   1.000
_cell.length_c   1.000
_cell.angle_alpha   90.00
_cell.angle_beta   90.00
_cell.angle_gamma   90.00
#
_symmetry.space_group_name_H-M   'P 1'
#
loop_
_entity.id
_entity.type
_entity.pdbx_description
1 polymer ?
#
loop_
_entity_poly.entity_id
_entity_poly.type
_entity_poly.pdbx_seq_one_letter_code
_entity_poly.pdbx_strand_id
1 'polypeptide(L)'
;MGSKVSSKMAAPAARAIQAVRPHAPLIKFPNRQVIPKPNAQEALKMLAVNLPEHNAPSSLPPLSRPHVPLTPITGTADTLASIQLLPARYRRRPLSADEMDYIQRGGPE
;
A
#
# COMPACT_ATOMS: atom_id res chain seq x y z
N MET A 1 31.45 63.17 48.91
CA MET A 1 30.33 62.28 48.54
C MET A 1 30.38 62.17 47.03
N GLY A 2 30.98 61.13 46.42
CA GLY A 2 30.42 59.78 46.27
C GLY A 2 29.29 59.85 45.23
N SER A 3 29.31 59.25 44.05
CA SER A 3 30.03 58.08 43.52
C SER A 3 30.07 58.13 41.98
N LYS A 4 31.09 57.48 41.40
CA LYS A 4 31.19 57.19 39.96
C LYS A 4 30.34 55.94 39.70
N VAL A 5 29.40 55.98 38.77
CA VAL A 5 28.75 54.78 38.24
C VAL A 5 28.73 54.86 36.71
N SER A 6 29.80 54.32 36.13
CA SER A 6 29.90 54.00 34.71
C SER A 6 29.03 52.76 34.45
N SER A 7 27.86 52.96 33.84
CA SER A 7 27.04 51.86 33.35
C SER A 7 27.74 51.18 32.18
N LYS A 8 28.34 50.01 32.42
CA LYS A 8 28.79 49.08 31.37
C LYS A 8 27.71 48.03 31.18
N MET A 9 26.80 48.26 30.23
CA MET A 9 25.90 47.21 29.75
C MET A 9 26.64 46.38 28.69
N ALA A 10 27.04 45.17 29.05
CA ALA A 10 27.53 44.18 28.10
C ALA A 10 26.35 43.67 27.26
N ALA A 11 26.38 43.90 25.94
CA ALA A 11 25.40 43.37 25.02
C ALA A 11 25.51 41.84 24.96
N PRO A 12 24.41 41.08 24.97
CA PRO A 12 24.46 39.64 24.78
C PRO A 12 24.82 39.36 23.31
N ALA A 13 26.08 38.99 23.08
CA ALA A 13 26.50 38.44 21.79
C ALA A 13 25.82 37.08 21.59
N ALA A 14 24.74 37.08 20.80
CA ALA A 14 24.04 35.86 20.43
C ALA A 14 24.99 34.97 19.61
N ARG A 15 25.29 33.77 20.13
CA ARG A 15 26.07 32.76 19.40
C ARG A 15 25.19 32.18 18.30
N ALA A 16 25.52 32.49 17.04
CA ALA A 16 24.92 31.85 15.88
C ALA A 16 25.36 30.37 15.84
N ILE A 17 24.42 29.45 16.08
CA ILE A 17 24.66 28.02 15.94
C ILE A 17 24.45 27.67 14.47
N GLN A 18 25.54 27.38 13.75
CA GLN A 18 25.45 26.85 12.40
C GLN A 18 24.96 25.40 12.47
N ALA A 19 23.70 25.17 12.13
CA ALA A 19 23.12 23.84 12.05
C ALA A 19 23.72 23.08 10.85
N VAL A 20 24.67 22.18 11.11
CA VAL A 20 25.20 21.26 10.08
C VAL A 20 24.21 20.12 9.89
N ARG A 21 23.73 19.93 8.66
CA ARG A 21 22.82 18.82 8.33
C ARG A 21 23.56 17.49 8.49
N PRO A 22 23.08 16.56 9.32
CA PRO A 22 23.70 15.25 9.45
C PRO A 22 23.59 14.49 8.12
N HIS A 23 24.68 13.82 7.72
CA HIS A 23 24.70 12.99 6.52
C HIS A 23 23.86 11.73 6.73
N ALA A 24 22.85 11.51 5.89
CA ALA A 24 22.13 10.25 5.82
C ALA A 24 22.87 9.25 4.91
N PRO A 25 23.39 8.12 5.42
CA PRO A 25 24.09 7.14 4.60
C PRO A 25 23.14 6.44 3.63
N LEU A 26 23.62 6.09 2.43
CA LEU A 26 22.86 5.33 1.45
C LEU A 26 22.71 3.86 1.89
N ILE A 27 21.57 3.26 1.55
CA ILE A 27 21.34 1.82 1.75
C ILE A 27 22.31 1.01 0.89
N LYS A 28 22.85 -0.09 1.46
CA LYS A 28 23.73 -1.02 0.75
C LYS A 28 22.96 -2.31 0.46
N PHE A 29 22.99 -2.76 -0.79
CA PHE A 29 22.41 -4.05 -1.17
C PHE A 29 23.40 -5.19 -0.90
N PRO A 30 22.95 -6.35 -0.40
CA PRO A 30 23.79 -7.54 -0.22
C PRO A 30 24.40 -8.02 -1.54
N ASN A 31 25.65 -8.50 -1.50
CA ASN A 31 26.29 -9.09 -2.67
C ASN A 31 25.59 -10.42 -3.05
N ARG A 32 24.93 -10.44 -4.21
CA ARG A 32 24.16 -11.60 -4.69
C ARG A 32 25.00 -12.62 -5.46
N GLN A 33 26.32 -12.44 -5.56
CA GLN A 33 27.19 -13.36 -6.31
C GLN A 33 27.36 -14.73 -5.62
N VAL A 34 27.13 -14.82 -4.31
CA VAL A 34 27.26 -16.07 -3.54
C VAL A 34 25.91 -16.77 -3.34
N ILE A 35 24.79 -16.14 -3.74
CA ILE A 35 23.47 -16.77 -3.66
C ILE A 35 23.27 -17.53 -4.96
N PRO A 36 23.25 -18.87 -4.96
CA PRO A 36 22.92 -19.63 -6.14
C PRO A 36 21.52 -19.19 -6.59
N LYS A 37 21.37 -18.76 -7.84
CA LYS A 37 20.06 -18.47 -8.41
C LYS A 37 19.23 -19.76 -8.30
N PRO A 38 18.16 -19.80 -7.48
CA PRO A 38 17.38 -21.02 -7.35
C PRO A 38 16.86 -21.39 -8.74
N ASN A 39 17.05 -22.65 -9.13
CA ASN A 39 16.57 -23.15 -10.40
C ASN A 39 15.06 -22.89 -10.45
N ALA A 40 14.60 -22.12 -11.44
CA ALA A 40 13.20 -21.73 -11.56
C ALA A 40 12.26 -22.96 -11.56
N GLN A 41 12.76 -24.10 -12.03
CA GLN A 41 12.02 -25.36 -12.05
C GLN A 41 11.80 -25.95 -10.65
N GLU A 42 12.75 -25.81 -9.74
CA GLU A 42 12.61 -26.30 -8.36
C GLU A 42 11.68 -25.41 -7.54
N ALA A 43 11.76 -24.09 -7.75
CA ALA A 43 10.83 -23.13 -7.13
C ALA A 43 9.37 -23.43 -7.53
N LEU A 44 9.11 -23.73 -8.80
CA LEU A 44 7.78 -24.09 -9.28
C LEU A 44 7.26 -25.41 -8.69
N LYS A 45 8.12 -26.41 -8.50
CA LYS A 45 7.74 -27.67 -7.86
C LYS A 45 7.33 -27.48 -6.40
N MET A 46 8.02 -26.62 -5.65
CA MET A 46 7.65 -26.31 -4.27
C MET A 46 6.30 -25.59 -4.16
N LEU A 47 5.95 -24.75 -5.14
CA LEU A 47 4.65 -24.07 -5.18
C LEU A 47 3.50 -25.03 -5.50
N ALA A 48 3.72 -26.00 -6.39
CA ALA A 48 2.68 -26.96 -6.80
C ALA A 48 2.26 -27.94 -5.68
N VAL A 49 3.17 -28.29 -4.76
CA VAL A 49 2.87 -29.25 -3.67
C VAL A 49 2.03 -28.64 -2.54
N ASN A 50 1.91 -27.31 -2.47
CA ASN A 50 1.22 -26.62 -1.37
C ASN A 50 -0.19 -26.12 -1.72
N LEU A 51 -0.78 -26.55 -2.85
CA LEU A 51 -2.13 -26.13 -3.22
C LEU A 51 -3.17 -27.14 -2.68
N PRO A 52 -4.11 -26.73 -1.80
CA PRO A 52 -5.16 -27.62 -1.35
C PRO A 52 -6.21 -27.85 -2.45
N GLU A 53 -6.45 -29.11 -2.80
CA GLU A 53 -7.52 -29.58 -3.68
C GLU A 53 -8.91 -29.28 -3.05
N HIS A 54 -9.60 -28.25 -3.55
CA HIS A 54 -10.97 -27.92 -3.13
C HIS A 54 -11.96 -28.69 -4.02
N ASN A 55 -12.56 -29.76 -3.48
CA ASN A 55 -13.67 -30.49 -4.09
C ASN A 55 -15.01 -29.84 -3.64
N ALA A 56 -15.81 -29.29 -4.57
CA ALA A 56 -17.19 -28.89 -4.30
C ALA A 56 -18.12 -29.23 -5.48
N PRO A 57 -19.40 -29.60 -5.22
CA PRO A 57 -20.30 -30.12 -6.23
C PRO A 57 -20.89 -29.02 -7.13
N SER A 58 -20.98 -29.33 -8.41
CA SER A 58 -21.48 -28.50 -9.49
C SER A 58 -23.02 -28.50 -9.56
N SER A 59 -23.60 -27.30 -9.63
CA SER A 59 -24.94 -27.08 -10.21
C SER A 59 -24.89 -25.87 -11.17
N LEU A 60 -25.47 -26.06 -12.35
CA LEU A 60 -25.33 -25.39 -13.67
C LEU A 60 -25.84 -23.91 -13.72
N PRO A 61 -25.61 -23.10 -14.81
CA PRO A 61 -25.33 -23.45 -16.22
C PRO A 61 -24.12 -22.73 -16.90
N PRO A 62 -23.73 -23.11 -18.14
CA PRO A 62 -22.56 -22.56 -18.83
C PRO A 62 -22.94 -21.31 -19.63
N LEU A 63 -22.45 -20.15 -19.19
CA LEU A 63 -22.30 -18.98 -20.05
C LEU A 63 -20.81 -18.77 -20.29
N SER A 64 -20.46 -18.80 -21.57
CA SER A 64 -19.12 -18.73 -22.15
C SER A 64 -18.37 -17.46 -21.74
N ARG A 65 -17.81 -17.47 -20.55
CA ARG A 65 -16.65 -16.66 -20.14
C ARG A 65 -15.83 -17.57 -19.23
N PRO A 66 -14.49 -17.56 -19.30
CA PRO A 66 -13.73 -18.14 -18.19
C PRO A 66 -14.22 -17.43 -16.93
N HIS A 67 -14.98 -18.14 -16.11
CA HIS A 67 -15.28 -17.73 -14.74
C HIS A 67 -13.91 -17.52 -14.13
N VAL A 68 -13.44 -16.28 -14.12
CA VAL A 68 -12.31 -15.92 -13.26
C VAL A 68 -12.84 -16.30 -11.89
N PRO A 69 -12.25 -17.29 -11.20
CA PRO A 69 -12.66 -17.58 -9.85
C PRO A 69 -12.54 -16.24 -9.13
N LEU A 70 -13.66 -15.73 -8.63
CA LEU A 70 -13.65 -14.60 -7.73
C LEU A 70 -12.84 -15.10 -6.55
N THR A 71 -11.53 -14.87 -6.59
CA THR A 71 -10.69 -15.11 -5.44
C THR A 71 -11.38 -14.34 -4.34
N PRO A 72 -11.78 -15.00 -3.23
CA PRO A 72 -12.33 -14.28 -2.11
C PRO A 72 -11.30 -13.20 -1.79
N ILE A 73 -11.66 -11.94 -2.05
CA ILE A 73 -10.75 -10.83 -1.81
C ILE A 73 -10.53 -10.88 -0.31
N THR A 74 -9.35 -11.32 0.11
CA THR A 74 -9.01 -11.40 1.52
C THR A 74 -9.07 -9.99 2.09
N GLY A 75 -10.17 -9.66 2.76
CA GLY A 75 -10.47 -8.32 3.25
C GLY A 75 -11.93 -8.19 3.68
N THR A 76 -12.20 -7.20 4.51
CA THR A 76 -13.57 -6.84 4.89
C THR A 76 -14.30 -6.33 3.65
N ALA A 77 -15.45 -6.94 3.31
CA ALA A 77 -16.29 -6.41 2.25
C ALA A 77 -16.68 -4.96 2.57
N ASP A 78 -16.59 -4.08 1.57
CA ASP A 78 -17.03 -2.71 1.72
C ASP A 78 -18.53 -2.70 2.03
N THR A 79 -18.93 -2.00 3.10
CA THR A 79 -20.34 -1.79 3.46
C THR A 79 -20.68 -0.32 3.27
N LEU A 80 -21.96 -0.01 3.07
CA LEU A 80 -22.38 1.40 2.92
C LEU A 80 -21.96 2.26 4.13
N ALA A 81 -21.98 1.67 5.33
CA ALA A 81 -21.52 2.32 6.55
C ALA A 81 -20.01 2.60 6.52
N SER A 82 -19.17 1.67 6.07
CA SER A 82 -17.72 1.87 5.99
C SER A 82 -17.36 2.97 4.98
N ILE A 83 -18.08 3.05 3.86
CA ILE A 83 -17.88 4.09 2.84
C ILE A 83 -18.23 5.49 3.39
N GLN A 84 -19.27 5.60 4.21
CA GLN A 84 -19.65 6.88 4.83
C GLN A 84 -18.59 7.41 5.81
N LEU A 85 -17.83 6.53 6.46
CA LEU A 85 -16.73 6.92 7.35
C LEU A 85 -15.51 7.49 6.59
N LEU A 86 -15.35 7.18 5.29
CA LEU A 86 -14.22 7.66 4.51
C LEU A 86 -14.32 9.16 4.20
N PRO A 87 -13.18 9.88 4.10
CA PRO A 87 -13.17 11.25 3.58
C PRO A 87 -13.77 11.34 2.18
N ALA A 88 -14.44 12.46 1.87
CA ALA A 88 -15.19 12.63 0.63
C ALA A 88 -14.37 12.33 -0.65
N ARG A 89 -13.08 12.68 -0.65
CA ARG A 89 -12.13 12.43 -1.75
C ARG A 89 -11.87 10.95 -2.05
N TYR A 90 -12.23 10.04 -1.14
CA TYR A 90 -12.06 8.59 -1.26
C TYR A 90 -13.39 7.83 -1.39
N ARG A 91 -14.54 8.52 -1.31
CA ARG A 91 -15.86 7.89 -1.46
C ARG A 91 -16.13 7.60 -2.94
N ARG A 92 -16.38 6.34 -3.28
CA ARG A 92 -16.80 5.93 -4.63
C ARG A 92 -18.27 6.32 -4.86
N ARG A 93 -18.67 6.48 -6.12
CA ARG A 93 -20.08 6.70 -6.48
C ARG A 93 -20.85 5.37 -6.40
N PRO A 94 -22.13 5.39 -5.97
CA PRO A 94 -22.99 4.22 -6.05
C PRO A 94 -23.23 3.84 -7.52
N LEU A 95 -23.21 2.54 -7.82
CA LEU A 95 -23.53 2.01 -9.14
C LEU A 95 -25.03 1.74 -9.24
N SER A 96 -25.64 2.09 -10.37
CA SER A 96 -27.04 1.75 -10.67
C SER A 96 -27.18 0.31 -11.16
N ALA A 97 -28.39 -0.27 -11.07
CA ALA A 97 -28.65 -1.63 -11.55
C ALA A 97 -28.33 -1.78 -13.05
N ASP A 98 -28.79 -0.84 -13.87
CA ASP A 98 -28.55 -0.85 -15.31
C ASP A 98 -27.06 -0.79 -15.65
N GLU A 99 -26.28 -0.02 -14.89
CA GLU A 99 -24.83 0.09 -15.05
C GLU A 99 -24.13 -1.21 -14.63
N MET A 100 -24.54 -1.83 -13.53
CA MET A 100 -24.02 -3.15 -13.13
C MET A 100 -24.23 -4.17 -14.24
N ASP A 101 -25.42 -4.22 -14.81
CA ASP A 101 -25.73 -5.15 -15.88
C ASP A 101 -24.94 -4.84 -17.16
N TYR A 102 -24.79 -3.56 -17.51
CA TYR A 102 -23.99 -3.14 -18.66
C TYR A 102 -22.52 -3.53 -18.52
N ILE A 103 -21.95 -3.37 -17.32
CA ILE A 103 -20.58 -3.80 -16.99
C ILE A 103 -20.46 -5.33 -17.09
N GLN A 104 -21.44 -6.07 -16.54
CA GLN A 104 -21.44 -7.53 -16.58
C GLN A 104 -21.57 -8.08 -18.00
N ARG A 105 -22.48 -7.50 -18.81
CA ARG A 105 -22.68 -7.85 -20.22
C ARG A 105 -21.48 -7.49 -21.09
N GLY A 106 -20.72 -6.44 -20.72
CA GLY A 106 -19.46 -6.09 -21.37
C GLY A 106 -19.56 -4.97 -22.41
N GLY A 107 -20.63 -4.17 -22.37
CA GLY A 107 -20.82 -3.05 -23.29
C GLY A 107 -22.10 -3.15 -24.13
N PRO A 108 -22.23 -2.29 -25.16
CA PRO A 108 -23.32 -2.36 -26.12
C PRO A 108 -23.01 -3.43 -27.20
N GLU A 109 -24.07 -4.01 -27.76
CA GLU A 109 -24.01 -4.93 -28.92
C GLU A 109 -23.69 -4.19 -30.23
#